data_AF-K5X129-F1
#
_entry.id   AF-K5X129-F1
#
_cell.length_a   1.000
_cell.length_b   1.000
_cell.length_c   1.000
_cell.angle_alpha   90.00
_cell.angle_beta   90.00
_cell.angle_gamma   90.00
#
_symmetry.space_group_name_H-M   'P 1'
#
loop_
_entity.id
_entity.type
_entity.pdbx_description
1 polymer ?
#
loop_
_entity_poly.entity_id
_entity_poly.type
_entity_poly.pdbx_seq_one_letter_code
_entity_poly.pdbx_strand_id
1 'polypeptide(L)'
;MARLDALYAQILSKVSKRIMENTRKILLALVWESTAKEHLRKENFIVACNWLGMTCDDAYAAIRHLNSLLDAPLRDEAHKKMLRPFHKSFIDYISDYTRSRFCLDVNDEAYLLEVQYAFRILEQASHGIDFDDVNYIIELERSTPFGALAFGPGTGDNISLAWPVDEEMDWYDDRTRVKLYKLAVSNVVEGIKQGKSAFCTELCIRLITSRFHQYFFNDFPIWELQELVFNRSRRRDLMKCGLLKQVPVTVLDFTNITQQAKLRFRHPTATATSLSHPWTR
;
A
#
# COMPACT_ATOMS: atom_id res chain seq x y z
N MET A 1 -3.51 4.17 35.74
CA MET A 1 -4.11 4.04 34.38
C MET A 1 -5.51 4.64 34.30
N ALA A 2 -6.47 4.30 35.18
CA ALA A 2 -7.87 4.76 35.06
C ALA A 2 -8.12 6.28 34.89
N ARG A 3 -7.29 7.16 35.47
CA ARG A 3 -7.42 8.63 35.30
C ARG A 3 -7.09 9.12 33.88
N LEU A 4 -6.09 8.51 33.22
CA LEU A 4 -5.75 8.85 31.83
C LEU A 4 -6.81 8.34 30.87
N ASP A 5 -7.34 7.14 31.11
CA ASP A 5 -8.41 6.55 30.31
C ASP A 5 -9.68 7.42 30.36
N ALA A 6 -10.04 7.91 31.54
CA ALA A 6 -11.15 8.85 31.71
C ALA A 6 -10.91 10.18 30.95
N LEU A 7 -9.68 10.69 30.96
CA LEU A 7 -9.32 11.89 30.19
C LEU A 7 -9.42 11.65 28.68
N TYR A 8 -8.91 10.53 28.17
CA TYR A 8 -9.00 10.17 26.76
C TYR A 8 -10.46 9.97 26.33
N ALA A 9 -11.27 9.29 27.15
CA ALA A 9 -12.70 9.14 26.92
C ALA A 9 -13.42 10.51 26.84
N GLN A 10 -13.10 11.42 27.77
CA GLN A 10 -13.68 12.77 27.81
C GLN A 10 -13.29 13.61 26.59
N ILE A 11 -12.07 13.45 26.08
CA ILE A 11 -11.62 14.15 24.87
C ILE A 11 -12.36 13.60 23.64
N LEU A 12 -12.41 12.26 23.50
CA LEU A 12 -13.11 11.61 22.39
C LEU A 12 -14.62 11.90 22.40
N SER A 13 -15.25 12.04 23.57
CA SER A 13 -16.67 12.36 23.67
C SER A 13 -17.04 13.76 23.17
N LYS A 14 -16.05 14.67 23.00
CA LYS A 14 -16.27 16.00 22.42
C LYS A 14 -16.35 15.98 20.89
N VAL A 15 -15.89 14.90 20.25
CA VAL A 15 -15.99 14.75 18.80
C VAL A 15 -17.44 14.46 18.43
N SER A 16 -18.04 15.33 17.61
CA SER A 16 -19.43 15.17 17.19
C SER A 16 -19.65 13.89 16.37
N LYS A 17 -20.85 13.30 16.44
CA LYS A 17 -21.20 12.09 15.68
C LYS A 17 -20.97 12.24 14.17
N ARG A 18 -21.19 13.44 13.61
CA ARG A 18 -20.97 13.74 12.19
C ARG A 18 -19.49 13.64 11.78
N ILE A 19 -18.58 14.01 12.69
CA ILE A 19 -17.13 14.05 12.43
C ILE A 19 -16.46 12.73 12.85
N MET A 20 -17.08 12.00 13.77
CA MET A 20 -16.52 10.79 14.37
C MET A 20 -16.11 9.72 13.35
N GLU A 21 -16.79 9.60 12.21
CA GLU A 21 -16.40 8.66 11.16
C GLU A 21 -15.00 8.97 10.62
N ASN A 22 -14.72 10.23 10.32
CA ASN A 22 -13.40 10.65 9.84
C ASN A 22 -12.36 10.59 10.97
N THR A 23 -12.74 10.99 12.19
CA THR A 23 -11.86 10.83 13.35
C THR A 23 -11.48 9.35 13.53
N ARG A 24 -12.44 8.43 13.37
CA ARG A 24 -12.19 6.99 13.49
C ARG A 24 -11.19 6.49 12.46
N LYS A 25 -11.38 6.84 11.19
CA LYS A 25 -10.44 6.49 10.10
C LYS A 25 -9.02 6.96 10.40
N ILE A 26 -8.85 8.19 10.89
CA ILE A 26 -7.53 8.71 11.29
C ILE A 26 -6.94 7.91 12.46
N LEU A 27 -7.74 7.62 13.50
CA LEU A 27 -7.25 6.86 14.65
C LEU A 27 -6.88 5.41 14.28
N LEU A 28 -7.66 4.76 13.42
CA LEU A 28 -7.33 3.43 12.88
C LEU A 28 -6.03 3.45 12.06
N ALA A 29 -5.84 4.49 11.22
CA ALA A 29 -4.59 4.66 10.48
C ALA A 29 -3.39 4.85 11.42
N LEU A 30 -3.53 5.62 12.51
CA LEU A 30 -2.47 5.78 13.52
C LEU A 30 -2.16 4.47 14.26
N VAL A 31 -3.18 3.67 14.59
CA VAL A 31 -3.00 2.33 15.18
C VAL A 31 -2.25 1.43 14.21
N TRP A 32 -2.64 1.42 12.93
CA TRP A 32 -1.93 0.67 11.90
C TRP A 32 -0.47 1.11 11.80
N GLU A 33 -0.19 2.40 11.66
CA GLU A 33 1.18 2.94 11.55
C GLU A 33 2.07 2.64 12.75
N SER A 34 1.47 2.50 13.94
CA SER A 34 2.20 2.15 15.16
C SER A 34 2.75 0.73 15.15
N THR A 35 2.14 -0.17 14.37
CA THR A 35 2.53 -1.58 14.25
C THR A 35 3.11 -1.92 12.89
N ALA A 36 2.86 -1.10 11.88
CA ALA A 36 3.33 -1.29 10.51
C ALA A 36 4.84 -1.04 10.38
N LYS A 37 5.43 -1.75 9.42
CA LYS A 37 6.81 -1.57 8.96
C LYS A 37 7.01 -0.14 8.41
N GLU A 38 8.24 0.38 8.47
CA GLU A 38 8.46 1.81 8.17
C GLU A 38 8.00 2.22 6.76
N HIS A 39 8.18 1.35 5.77
CA HIS A 39 7.84 1.62 4.37
C HIS A 39 6.32 1.66 4.07
N LEU A 40 5.47 1.24 5.01
CA LEU A 40 4.01 1.36 4.91
C LEU A 40 3.47 2.62 5.58
N ARG A 41 4.34 3.39 6.26
CA ARG A 41 3.97 4.64 6.92
C ARG A 41 3.81 5.75 5.88
N LYS A 42 2.82 6.60 6.10
CA LYS A 42 2.56 7.72 5.19
C LYS A 42 3.53 8.85 5.51
N GLU A 43 4.33 9.27 4.54
CA GLU A 43 5.45 10.19 4.75
C GLU A 43 5.05 11.54 5.35
N ASN A 44 3.83 12.01 5.05
CA ASN A 44 3.30 13.26 5.53
C ASN A 44 1.77 13.21 5.64
N PHE A 45 1.19 14.24 6.25
CA PHE A 45 -0.23 14.29 6.53
C PHE A 45 -1.10 14.41 5.27
N ILE A 46 -0.61 15.05 4.20
CA ILE A 46 -1.30 15.10 2.91
C ILE A 46 -1.45 13.72 2.30
N VAL A 47 -0.38 12.91 2.29
CA VAL A 47 -0.41 11.53 1.79
C VAL A 47 -1.37 10.69 2.65
N ALA A 48 -1.34 10.84 3.98
CA ALA A 48 -2.28 10.15 4.86
C ALA A 48 -3.74 10.52 4.59
N CYS A 49 -4.06 11.81 4.42
CA CYS A 49 -5.43 12.25 4.16
C CYS A 49 -5.91 11.82 2.77
N ASN A 50 -5.09 11.94 1.74
CA ASN A 50 -5.43 11.45 0.40
C ASN A 50 -5.58 9.92 0.38
N TRP A 51 -4.75 9.18 1.11
CA TRP A 51 -4.92 7.74 1.31
C TRP A 51 -6.29 7.42 1.90
N LEU A 52 -6.72 8.16 2.92
CA LEU A 52 -8.04 8.01 3.54
C LEU A 52 -9.19 8.60 2.72
N GLY A 53 -8.91 9.31 1.62
CA GLY A 53 -9.91 10.02 0.82
C GLY A 53 -10.57 11.18 1.56
N MET A 54 -9.82 11.87 2.42
CA MET A 54 -10.30 13.01 3.19
C MET A 54 -9.86 14.34 2.58
N THR A 55 -10.79 15.30 2.55
CA THR A 55 -10.49 16.69 2.23
C THR A 55 -9.69 17.35 3.36
N CYS A 56 -9.03 18.46 3.07
CA CYS A 56 -8.34 19.28 4.07
C CYS A 56 -9.27 19.64 5.25
N ASP A 57 -10.46 20.15 4.94
CA ASP A 57 -11.40 20.60 5.97
C ASP A 57 -11.93 19.43 6.81
N ASP A 58 -12.23 18.29 6.20
CA ASP A 58 -12.65 17.08 6.92
C ASP A 58 -11.54 16.57 7.84
N ALA A 59 -10.30 16.55 7.37
CA ALA A 59 -9.15 16.10 8.15
C ALA A 59 -8.90 16.99 9.38
N TYR A 60 -8.89 18.31 9.21
CA TYR A 60 -8.72 19.24 10.33
C TYR A 60 -9.92 19.26 11.26
N ALA A 61 -11.15 19.11 10.74
CA ALA A 61 -12.33 18.94 11.59
C ALA A 61 -12.23 17.66 12.43
N ALA A 62 -11.75 16.56 11.85
CA ALA A 62 -11.60 15.26 12.50
C ALA A 62 -10.59 15.24 13.66
N ILE A 63 -9.53 16.05 13.58
CA ILE A 63 -8.48 16.10 14.61
C ILE A 63 -8.60 17.30 15.56
N ARG A 64 -9.49 18.27 15.28
CA ARG A 64 -9.60 19.51 16.06
C ARG A 64 -9.69 19.31 17.58
N HIS A 65 -10.47 18.33 18.02
CA HIS A 65 -10.63 18.03 19.45
C HIS A 65 -9.51 17.16 20.01
N LEU A 66 -8.64 16.63 19.16
CA LEU A 66 -7.53 15.75 19.50
C LEU A 66 -6.18 16.48 19.53
N ASN A 67 -6.14 17.81 19.38
CA ASN A 67 -4.90 18.60 19.42
C ASN A 67 -4.10 18.47 20.73
N SER A 68 -4.71 18.01 21.82
CA SER A 68 -4.00 17.70 23.07
C SER A 68 -3.41 16.28 23.10
N LEU A 69 -3.73 15.45 22.11
CA LEU A 69 -3.34 14.05 22.01
C LEU A 69 -2.46 13.78 20.78
N LEU A 70 -2.58 14.62 19.75
CA LEU A 70 -1.91 14.49 18.47
C LEU A 70 -1.07 15.74 18.16
N ASP A 71 0.15 15.51 17.72
CA ASP A 71 1.01 16.48 17.06
C ASP A 71 0.56 16.61 15.60
N ALA A 72 -0.38 17.52 15.38
CA ALA A 72 -0.97 17.79 14.07
C ALA A 72 -0.22 18.91 13.37
N PRO A 73 0.19 18.73 12.10
CA PRO A 73 0.85 19.80 11.37
C PRO A 73 -0.12 20.92 10.99
N LEU A 74 0.41 22.14 10.87
CA LEU A 74 -0.31 23.25 10.25
C LEU A 74 -0.57 22.98 8.77
N ARG A 75 -1.55 23.68 8.18
CA ARG A 75 -2.01 23.44 6.79
C ARG A 75 -0.86 23.60 5.78
N ASP A 76 -0.06 24.63 5.95
CA ASP A 76 1.11 24.97 5.15
C ASP A 76 2.29 24.01 5.36
N GLU A 77 2.31 23.28 6.48
CA GLU A 77 3.35 22.30 6.82
C GLU A 77 2.92 20.84 6.60
N ALA A 78 1.68 20.60 6.16
CA ALA A 78 1.08 19.26 6.07
C ALA A 78 1.82 18.31 5.10
N HIS A 79 2.55 18.86 4.12
CA HIS A 79 3.42 18.09 3.21
C HIS A 79 4.79 17.74 3.81
N LYS A 80 5.19 18.40 4.91
CA LYS A 80 6.51 18.25 5.55
C LYS A 80 6.47 17.33 6.77
N LYS A 81 5.32 17.24 7.43
CA LYS A 81 5.17 16.61 8.74
C LYS A 81 4.07 15.53 8.72
N MET A 82 4.28 14.47 9.49
CA MET A 82 3.29 13.42 9.75
C MET A 82 2.40 13.82 10.92
N LEU A 83 1.17 13.32 10.95
CA LEU A 83 0.36 13.32 12.15
C LEU A 83 0.91 12.27 13.13
N ARG A 84 1.15 12.63 14.39
CA ARG A 84 1.71 11.69 15.39
C ARG A 84 0.98 11.78 16.72
N PRO A 85 0.80 10.68 17.46
CA PRO A 85 0.35 10.74 18.84
C PRO A 85 1.48 11.29 19.73
N PHE A 86 1.15 12.19 20.67
CA PHE A 86 2.13 12.65 21.67
C PHE A 86 2.57 11.54 22.62
N HIS A 87 1.68 10.59 22.89
CA HIS A 87 1.92 9.52 23.86
C HIS A 87 1.47 8.16 23.34
N LYS A 88 2.36 7.17 23.46
CA LYS A 88 2.04 5.77 23.15
C LYS A 88 0.83 5.26 23.94
N SER A 89 0.65 5.72 25.18
CA SER A 89 -0.47 5.35 26.04
C SER A 89 -1.85 5.68 25.46
N PHE A 90 -1.94 6.67 24.57
CA PHE A 90 -3.18 6.98 23.86
C PHE A 90 -3.51 5.93 22.80
N ILE A 91 -2.51 5.50 22.01
CA ILE A 91 -2.66 4.39 21.06
C ILE A 91 -2.99 3.10 21.82
N ASP A 92 -2.27 2.80 22.91
CA ASP A 92 -2.55 1.63 23.75
C ASP A 92 -3.97 1.66 24.34
N TYR A 93 -4.51 2.85 24.64
CA TYR A 93 -5.88 3.02 25.10
C TYR A 93 -6.90 2.72 23.99
N ILE A 94 -6.71 3.30 22.79
CA ILE A 94 -7.59 3.05 21.63
C ILE A 94 -7.59 1.57 21.26
N SER A 95 -6.41 0.94 21.31
CA SER A 95 -6.25 -0.46 20.91
C SER A 95 -6.82 -1.47 21.88
N ASP A 96 -7.11 -1.07 23.12
CA ASP A 96 -7.72 -1.93 24.13
C ASP A 96 -9.23 -1.68 24.20
N TYR A 97 -10.02 -2.62 23.66
CA TYR A 97 -11.48 -2.55 23.70
C TYR A 97 -12.05 -2.44 25.12
N THR A 98 -11.45 -3.13 26.09
CA THR A 98 -11.94 -3.14 27.47
C THR A 98 -11.82 -1.77 28.12
N ARG A 99 -10.83 -0.98 27.70
CA ARG A 99 -10.57 0.37 28.20
C ARG A 99 -11.35 1.44 27.43
N SER A 100 -11.29 1.43 26.10
CA SER A 100 -11.83 2.53 25.28
C SER A 100 -13.24 2.29 24.75
N ARG A 101 -13.65 1.01 24.63
CA ARG A 101 -14.84 0.59 23.87
C ARG A 101 -14.87 1.14 22.44
N PHE A 102 -13.71 1.53 21.90
CA PHE A 102 -13.61 2.21 20.61
C PHE A 102 -13.84 1.25 19.45
N CYS A 103 -13.15 0.12 19.44
CA CYS A 103 -13.32 -0.95 18.47
C CYS A 103 -13.13 -2.31 19.14
N LEU A 104 -13.98 -3.29 18.79
CA LEU A 104 -13.88 -4.67 19.28
C LEU A 104 -12.55 -5.30 18.88
N ASP A 105 -12.15 -5.16 17.62
CA ASP A 105 -10.85 -5.56 17.10
C ASP A 105 -10.26 -4.43 16.26
N VAL A 106 -9.49 -3.57 16.93
CA VAL A 106 -8.90 -2.40 16.27
C VAL A 106 -7.92 -2.78 15.16
N ASN A 107 -7.24 -3.93 15.30
CA ASN A 107 -6.18 -4.33 14.40
C ASN A 107 -6.79 -4.88 13.11
N ASP A 108 -7.85 -5.69 13.24
CA ASP A 108 -8.60 -6.18 12.09
C ASP A 108 -9.28 -5.01 11.34
N GLU A 109 -9.93 -4.08 12.04
CA GLU A 109 -10.58 -2.96 11.37
C GLU A 109 -9.57 -2.01 10.70
N ALA A 110 -8.43 -1.74 11.35
CA ALA A 110 -7.37 -0.95 10.75
C ALA A 110 -6.75 -1.66 9.53
N TYR A 111 -6.57 -2.98 9.60
CA TYR A 111 -6.11 -3.78 8.48
C TYR A 111 -7.10 -3.73 7.29
N LEU A 112 -8.39 -3.94 7.54
CA LEU A 112 -9.43 -3.88 6.51
C LEU A 112 -9.52 -2.50 5.86
N LEU A 113 -9.34 -1.44 6.66
CA LEU A 113 -9.28 -0.07 6.16
C LEU A 113 -8.12 0.13 5.19
N GLU A 114 -6.93 -0.38 5.54
CA GLU A 114 -5.74 -0.30 4.68
C GLU A 114 -5.89 -1.12 3.40
N VAL A 115 -6.48 -2.32 3.49
CA VAL A 115 -6.85 -3.12 2.32
C VAL A 115 -7.78 -2.32 1.41
N GLN A 116 -8.86 -1.78 1.95
CA GLN A 116 -9.85 -1.03 1.17
C GLN A 116 -9.21 0.12 0.40
N TYR A 117 -8.37 0.93 1.06
CA TYR A 117 -7.73 2.06 0.41
C TYR A 117 -6.62 1.65 -0.57
N ALA A 118 -5.88 0.58 -0.28
CA ALA A 118 -4.93 0.03 -1.26
C ALA A 118 -5.65 -0.40 -2.54
N PHE A 119 -6.75 -1.15 -2.42
CA PHE A 119 -7.53 -1.58 -3.59
C PHE A 119 -8.13 -0.40 -4.36
N ARG A 120 -8.65 0.62 -3.68
CA ARG A 120 -9.14 1.85 -4.34
C ARG A 120 -8.07 2.46 -5.26
N ILE A 121 -6.84 2.60 -4.77
CA ILE A 121 -5.72 3.16 -5.55
C ILE A 121 -5.34 2.24 -6.71
N LEU A 122 -5.29 0.92 -6.48
CA LEU A 122 -4.91 -0.05 -7.51
C LEU A 122 -5.98 -0.19 -8.60
N GLU A 123 -7.25 -0.04 -8.28
CA GLU A 123 -8.34 -0.04 -9.26
C GLU A 123 -8.26 1.19 -10.17
N GLN A 124 -7.96 2.36 -9.60
CA GLN A 124 -7.74 3.60 -10.35
C GLN A 124 -6.49 3.56 -11.24
N ALA A 125 -5.49 2.75 -10.87
CA ALA A 125 -4.22 2.62 -11.58
C ALA A 125 -3.87 1.16 -11.94
N SER A 126 -4.87 0.39 -12.42
CA SER A 126 -4.76 -1.06 -12.60
C SER A 126 -3.71 -1.50 -13.64
N HIS A 127 -3.38 -0.63 -14.59
CA HIS A 127 -2.34 -0.86 -15.59
C HIS A 127 -0.96 -0.31 -15.18
N GLY A 128 -0.88 0.34 -14.02
CA GLY A 128 0.28 1.07 -13.56
C GLY A 128 0.26 2.55 -13.96
N ILE A 129 1.19 3.30 -13.35
CA ILE A 129 1.38 4.74 -13.57
C ILE A 129 2.74 4.99 -14.22
N ASP A 130 2.85 6.12 -14.90
CA ASP A 130 4.07 6.69 -15.44
C ASP A 130 4.01 8.20 -15.28
N PHE A 131 5.00 8.73 -14.58
CA PHE A 131 5.11 10.15 -14.29
C PHE A 131 6.41 10.75 -14.81
N ASP A 132 7.37 9.95 -15.31
CA ASP A 132 8.71 10.44 -15.72
C ASP A 132 9.58 9.38 -16.44
N ASP A 133 9.02 8.28 -16.97
CA ASP A 133 9.77 7.17 -17.60
C ASP A 133 10.80 6.48 -16.66
N VAL A 134 10.75 6.73 -15.35
CA VAL A 134 11.66 6.12 -14.36
C VAL A 134 10.99 4.96 -13.63
N ASN A 135 11.68 3.81 -13.54
CA ASN A 135 11.24 2.69 -12.71
C ASN A 135 11.12 3.10 -11.24
N TYR A 136 10.01 2.73 -10.61
CA TYR A 136 9.75 3.07 -9.22
C TYR A 136 10.40 2.05 -8.28
N ILE A 137 11.36 2.51 -7.49
CA ILE A 137 11.89 1.71 -6.38
C ILE A 137 10.78 1.57 -5.33
N ILE A 138 10.43 0.32 -5.02
CA ILE A 138 9.57 -0.05 -3.91
C ILE A 138 10.49 -0.45 -2.76
N GLU A 139 10.58 0.40 -1.75
CA GLU A 139 11.56 0.28 -0.64
C GLU A 139 11.00 -0.56 0.52
N LEU A 140 11.87 -1.33 1.19
CA LEU A 140 11.63 -1.99 2.48
C LEU A 140 12.54 -1.34 3.53
N GLU A 141 11.97 -0.41 4.30
CA GLU A 141 12.67 0.35 5.34
C GLU A 141 13.96 1.01 4.79
N ARG A 142 14.71 1.72 5.62
CA ARG A 142 15.77 2.64 5.16
C ARG A 142 16.98 2.02 4.41
N SER A 143 16.95 0.75 3.99
CA SER A 143 18.16 0.09 3.48
C SER A 143 18.00 -0.99 2.41
N THR A 144 16.82 -1.51 2.07
CA THR A 144 16.75 -2.58 1.04
C THR A 144 15.47 -2.50 0.20
N PRO A 145 15.52 -2.40 -1.14
CA PRO A 145 14.29 -2.40 -1.92
C PRO A 145 13.68 -3.79 -2.07
N PHE A 146 12.36 -3.89 -2.23
CA PHE A 146 11.72 -5.09 -2.78
C PHE A 146 12.11 -5.28 -4.25
N GLY A 147 12.24 -4.18 -4.98
CA GLY A 147 12.52 -4.18 -6.40
C GLY A 147 12.21 -2.85 -7.07
N ALA A 148 12.39 -2.85 -8.39
CA ALA A 148 12.02 -1.76 -9.27
C ALA A 148 10.77 -2.15 -10.04
N LEU A 149 9.69 -1.39 -9.85
CA LEU A 149 8.44 -1.51 -10.58
C LEU A 149 8.56 -0.76 -11.91
N ALA A 150 8.22 -1.42 -13.00
CA ALA A 150 8.16 -0.82 -14.33
C ALA A 150 7.07 0.27 -14.39
N PHE A 151 7.28 1.29 -15.23
CA PHE A 151 6.31 2.34 -15.55
C PHE A 151 5.16 1.79 -16.41
N GLY A 152 3.94 2.18 -16.08
CA GLY A 152 2.69 1.74 -16.72
C GLY A 152 2.37 2.55 -17.96
N PRO A 153 1.39 2.14 -18.78
CA PRO A 153 0.91 2.97 -19.88
C PRO A 153 -0.01 4.12 -19.42
N GLY A 154 -0.37 4.18 -18.13
CA GLY A 154 -1.25 5.23 -17.59
C GLY A 154 -0.46 6.39 -16.99
N THR A 155 -1.02 7.59 -17.01
CA THR A 155 -0.39 8.82 -16.47
C THR A 155 -0.57 8.98 -14.95
N GLY A 156 -1.28 8.05 -14.30
CA GLY A 156 -1.61 8.12 -12.88
C GLY A 156 -2.67 9.16 -12.48
N ASP A 157 -3.08 10.05 -13.39
CA ASP A 157 -4.12 11.08 -13.18
C ASP A 157 -5.47 10.52 -12.70
N ASN A 158 -5.73 9.24 -13.00
CA ASN A 158 -6.92 8.53 -12.53
C ASN A 158 -6.94 8.34 -11.00
N ILE A 159 -5.78 8.44 -10.34
CA ILE A 159 -5.70 8.42 -8.88
C ILE A 159 -6.27 9.72 -8.35
N SER A 160 -7.45 9.61 -7.75
CA SER A 160 -8.20 10.76 -7.22
C SER A 160 -7.55 11.29 -5.94
N LEU A 161 -7.36 12.60 -5.87
CA LEU A 161 -6.88 13.31 -4.67
C LEU A 161 -8.04 14.05 -4.02
N ALA A 162 -8.27 13.79 -2.74
CA ALA A 162 -9.29 14.48 -1.93
C ALA A 162 -8.76 15.80 -1.36
N TRP A 163 -7.43 15.92 -1.24
CA TRP A 163 -6.72 17.12 -0.84
C TRP A 163 -5.63 17.41 -1.88
N PRO A 164 -5.98 18.06 -2.99
CA PRO A 164 -5.00 18.52 -3.99
C PRO A 164 -4.13 19.62 -3.39
N VAL A 165 -2.89 19.70 -3.87
CA VAL A 165 -1.88 20.63 -3.39
C VAL A 165 -1.72 21.78 -4.37
N ASP A 166 -1.62 22.99 -3.84
CA ASP A 166 -1.39 24.20 -4.62
C ASP A 166 0.04 24.25 -5.16
N GLU A 167 0.23 24.86 -6.33
CA GLU A 167 1.52 24.93 -7.05
C GLU A 167 2.60 25.72 -6.27
N GLU A 168 2.21 26.49 -5.25
CA GLU A 168 3.11 27.27 -4.40
C GLU A 168 3.90 26.42 -3.38
N MET A 169 3.58 25.13 -3.23
CA MET A 169 4.30 24.21 -2.33
C MET A 169 5.43 23.46 -3.03
N ASP A 170 6.49 23.07 -2.30
CA ASP A 170 7.53 22.12 -2.76
C ASP A 170 7.02 20.66 -2.85
N TRP A 171 5.70 20.52 -3.03
CA TRP A 171 4.97 19.28 -3.09
C TRP A 171 3.82 19.48 -4.06
N TYR A 172 3.63 18.53 -4.98
CA TYR A 172 2.64 18.63 -6.04
C TYR A 172 1.84 17.32 -6.14
N ASP A 173 0.72 17.39 -6.87
CA ASP A 173 -0.26 16.31 -6.95
C ASP A 173 0.31 15.00 -7.49
N ASP A 174 1.15 15.06 -8.53
CA ASP A 174 1.75 13.86 -9.13
C ASP A 174 2.66 13.14 -8.15
N ARG A 175 3.43 13.89 -7.35
CA ARG A 175 4.22 13.33 -6.25
C ARG A 175 3.32 12.60 -5.24
N THR A 176 2.16 13.17 -4.92
CA THR A 176 1.17 12.51 -4.05
C THR A 176 0.66 11.21 -4.68
N ARG A 177 0.27 11.23 -5.95
CA ARG A 177 -0.25 10.05 -6.68
C ARG A 177 0.78 8.92 -6.74
N VAL A 178 2.04 9.24 -7.06
CA VAL A 178 3.16 8.29 -7.05
C VAL A 178 3.31 7.66 -5.66
N LYS A 179 3.24 8.46 -4.59
CA LYS A 179 3.36 7.95 -3.21
C LYS A 179 2.19 7.04 -2.84
N LEU A 180 0.96 7.41 -3.17
CA LEU A 180 -0.21 6.56 -2.95
C LEU A 180 -0.10 5.23 -3.69
N TYR A 181 0.31 5.26 -4.96
CA TYR A 181 0.48 4.04 -5.75
C TYR A 181 1.59 3.14 -5.19
N LYS A 182 2.76 3.72 -4.84
CA LYS A 182 3.84 2.99 -4.17
C LYS A 182 3.37 2.34 -2.88
N LEU A 183 2.64 3.07 -2.03
CA LEU A 183 2.06 2.54 -0.79
C LEU A 183 1.10 1.37 -1.06
N ALA A 184 0.24 1.48 -2.08
CA ALA A 184 -0.69 0.41 -2.43
C ALA A 184 0.04 -0.86 -2.93
N VAL A 185 1.06 -0.69 -3.78
CA VAL A 185 1.91 -1.80 -4.24
C VAL A 185 2.66 -2.43 -3.06
N SER A 186 3.24 -1.63 -2.16
CA SER A 186 3.91 -2.12 -0.96
C SER A 186 2.97 -2.93 -0.05
N ASN A 187 1.74 -2.46 0.15
CA ASN A 187 0.72 -3.20 0.90
C ASN A 187 0.41 -4.56 0.27
N VAL A 188 0.34 -4.63 -1.06
CA VAL A 188 0.14 -5.88 -1.79
C VAL A 188 1.34 -6.83 -1.62
N VAL A 189 2.57 -6.33 -1.77
CA VAL A 189 3.78 -7.13 -1.61
C VAL A 189 3.90 -7.69 -0.19
N GLU A 190 3.76 -6.84 0.83
CA GLU A 190 3.81 -7.25 2.23
C GLU A 190 2.63 -8.16 2.60
N GLY A 191 1.44 -7.88 2.07
CA GLY A 191 0.26 -8.71 2.24
C GLY A 191 0.45 -10.14 1.74
N ILE A 192 1.00 -10.31 0.54
CA ILE A 192 1.32 -11.64 -0.01
C ILE A 192 2.44 -12.31 0.81
N LYS A 193 3.48 -11.57 1.20
CA LYS A 193 4.56 -12.07 2.07
C LYS A 193 4.05 -12.63 3.39
N GLN A 194 3.03 -11.99 3.97
CA GLN A 194 2.38 -12.43 5.20
C GLN A 194 1.26 -13.47 5.00
N GLY A 195 1.03 -13.93 3.77
CA GLY A 195 -0.04 -14.89 3.46
C GLY A 195 -1.46 -14.32 3.65
N LYS A 196 -1.62 -13.00 3.60
CA LYS A 196 -2.91 -12.34 3.82
C LYS A 196 -3.84 -12.54 2.62
N SER A 197 -4.95 -13.24 2.84
CA SER A 197 -5.89 -13.63 1.78
C SER A 197 -6.48 -12.46 1.00
N ALA A 198 -6.66 -11.29 1.62
CA ALA A 198 -7.19 -10.10 0.96
C ALA A 198 -6.31 -9.61 -0.22
N PHE A 199 -4.99 -9.83 -0.15
CA PHE A 199 -4.04 -9.47 -1.22
C PHE A 199 -3.73 -10.63 -2.16
N CYS A 200 -4.36 -11.78 -1.96
CA CYS A 200 -4.21 -12.94 -2.81
C CYS A 200 -5.17 -12.90 -4.02
N THR A 201 -5.58 -11.74 -4.51
CA THR A 201 -6.52 -11.63 -5.65
C THR A 201 -5.82 -11.77 -7.00
N GLU A 202 -6.59 -11.97 -8.08
CA GLU A 202 -6.03 -11.97 -9.44
C GLU A 202 -5.33 -10.64 -9.76
N LEU A 203 -5.95 -9.52 -9.39
CA LEU A 203 -5.42 -8.17 -9.58
C LEU A 203 -4.03 -8.03 -8.94
N CYS A 204 -3.90 -8.40 -7.66
CA CYS A 204 -2.65 -8.30 -6.92
C CYS A 204 -1.57 -9.23 -7.49
N ILE A 205 -1.92 -10.49 -7.81
CA ILE A 205 -0.97 -11.42 -8.42
C ILE A 205 -0.50 -10.88 -9.77
N ARG A 206 -1.41 -10.43 -10.63
CA ARG A 206 -1.09 -9.84 -11.94
C ARG A 206 -0.18 -8.63 -11.78
N LEU A 207 -0.48 -7.75 -10.82
CA LEU A 207 0.32 -6.57 -10.52
C LEU A 207 1.76 -6.97 -10.16
N ILE A 208 1.96 -7.78 -9.13
CA ILE A 208 3.32 -8.11 -8.66
C ILE A 208 4.09 -8.89 -9.72
N THR A 209 3.43 -9.83 -10.40
CA THR A 209 4.07 -10.64 -11.42
C THR A 209 4.45 -9.77 -12.62
N SER A 210 3.50 -9.12 -13.29
CA SER A 210 3.77 -8.47 -14.58
C SER A 210 4.56 -7.16 -14.50
N ARG A 211 4.58 -6.49 -13.34
CA ARG A 211 5.07 -5.11 -13.25
C ARG A 211 6.45 -4.96 -12.64
N PHE A 212 6.98 -5.92 -11.91
CA PHE A 212 8.34 -5.81 -11.36
C PHE A 212 9.39 -6.07 -12.43
N HIS A 213 10.16 -5.04 -12.78
CA HIS A 213 11.29 -5.13 -13.72
C HIS A 213 12.47 -5.86 -13.08
N GLN A 214 12.76 -5.50 -11.83
CA GLN A 214 13.80 -6.10 -11.00
C GLN A 214 13.23 -6.36 -9.61
N TYR A 215 13.66 -7.42 -8.96
CA TYR A 215 13.28 -7.74 -7.59
C TYR A 215 14.48 -8.31 -6.84
N PHE A 216 14.52 -8.08 -5.52
CA PHE A 216 15.53 -8.61 -4.63
C PHE A 216 15.02 -9.90 -4.00
N PHE A 217 15.76 -10.99 -4.21
CA PHE A 217 15.29 -12.35 -3.91
C PHE A 217 14.93 -12.57 -2.44
N ASN A 218 15.63 -11.90 -1.51
CA ASN A 218 15.43 -12.06 -0.07
C ASN A 218 14.16 -11.34 0.44
N ASP A 219 13.75 -10.28 -0.25
CA ASP A 219 12.69 -9.39 0.25
C ASP A 219 11.38 -9.54 -0.51
N PHE A 220 11.47 -9.82 -1.81
CA PHE A 220 10.34 -10.08 -2.67
C PHE A 220 9.68 -11.43 -2.34
N PRO A 221 8.33 -11.52 -2.29
CA PRO A 221 7.62 -12.71 -1.81
C PRO A 221 7.56 -13.80 -2.88
N ILE A 222 8.72 -14.25 -3.37
CA ILE A 222 8.79 -15.20 -4.48
C ILE A 222 8.27 -16.58 -4.08
N TRP A 223 8.54 -17.01 -2.85
CA TRP A 223 8.11 -18.31 -2.34
C TRP A 223 6.60 -18.33 -2.12
N GLU A 224 6.08 -17.29 -1.48
CA GLU A 224 4.65 -17.13 -1.24
C GLU A 224 3.89 -17.00 -2.56
N LEU A 225 4.42 -16.28 -3.54
CA LEU A 225 3.86 -16.22 -4.89
C LEU A 225 3.88 -17.57 -5.59
N GLN A 226 4.97 -18.33 -5.50
CA GLN A 226 5.06 -19.67 -6.09
C GLN A 226 4.00 -20.59 -5.47
N GLU A 227 3.88 -20.63 -4.15
CA GLU A 227 2.85 -21.42 -3.48
C GLU A 227 1.45 -20.98 -3.91
N LEU A 228 1.19 -19.67 -3.92
CA LEU A 228 -0.11 -19.11 -4.26
C LEU A 228 -0.54 -19.44 -5.70
N VAL A 229 0.41 -19.35 -6.63
CA VAL A 229 0.19 -19.52 -8.07
C VAL A 229 0.12 -21.00 -8.45
N PHE A 230 0.95 -21.85 -7.84
CA PHE A 230 1.01 -23.28 -8.16
C PHE A 230 0.11 -24.16 -7.29
N ASN A 231 -0.58 -23.60 -6.30
CA ASN A 231 -1.63 -24.30 -5.56
C ASN A 231 -2.69 -24.86 -6.54
N ARG A 232 -2.98 -26.16 -6.44
CA ARG A 232 -3.88 -26.89 -7.36
C ARG A 232 -5.27 -26.27 -7.47
N SER A 233 -5.77 -25.64 -6.41
CA SER A 233 -7.09 -25.00 -6.42
C SER A 233 -7.13 -23.79 -7.35
N ARG A 234 -6.09 -22.94 -7.32
CA ARG A 234 -6.03 -21.66 -8.03
C ARG A 234 -5.38 -21.74 -9.41
N ARG A 235 -4.47 -22.70 -9.59
CA ARG A 235 -3.72 -22.87 -10.83
C ARG A 235 -4.63 -22.91 -12.06
N ARG A 236 -5.76 -23.63 -11.98
CA ARG A 236 -6.72 -23.74 -13.10
C ARG A 236 -7.33 -22.39 -13.47
N ASP A 237 -7.69 -21.57 -12.49
CA ASP A 237 -8.29 -20.27 -12.73
C ASP A 237 -7.25 -19.28 -13.27
N LEU A 238 -6.04 -19.30 -12.71
CA LEU A 238 -4.91 -18.49 -13.21
C LEU A 238 -4.49 -18.88 -14.64
N MET A 239 -4.64 -20.16 -15.02
CA MET A 239 -4.44 -20.59 -16.42
C MET A 239 -5.58 -20.09 -17.32
N LYS A 240 -6.84 -20.11 -16.87
CA LYS A 240 -7.99 -19.62 -17.64
C LYS A 240 -7.89 -18.12 -17.92
N CYS A 241 -7.46 -17.31 -16.95
CA CYS A 241 -7.28 -15.87 -17.16
C CYS A 241 -5.95 -15.49 -17.85
N GLY A 242 -5.16 -16.48 -18.25
CA GLY A 242 -3.91 -16.29 -19.00
C GLY A 242 -2.72 -15.80 -18.18
N LEU A 243 -2.84 -15.73 -16.84
CA LEU A 243 -1.73 -15.39 -15.95
C LEU A 243 -0.69 -16.50 -15.85
N LEU A 244 -1.14 -17.76 -15.98
CA LEU A 244 -0.28 -18.92 -16.06
C LEU A 244 -0.33 -19.56 -17.44
N LYS A 245 0.84 -19.85 -18.00
CA LYS A 245 0.98 -20.60 -19.24
C LYS A 245 1.84 -21.83 -19.02
N GLN A 246 1.38 -22.98 -19.50
CA GLN A 246 2.21 -24.18 -19.56
C GLN A 246 3.21 -24.03 -20.71
N VAL A 247 4.49 -24.16 -20.39
CA VAL A 247 5.58 -24.12 -21.37
C VAL A 247 6.25 -25.48 -21.37
N PRO A 248 6.47 -26.12 -22.53
CA PRO A 248 7.23 -27.36 -22.59
C PRO A 248 8.64 -27.16 -22.02
N VAL A 249 9.09 -28.13 -21.22
CA VAL A 249 10.42 -28.15 -20.62
C VAL A 249 11.51 -28.01 -21.69
N THR A 250 11.27 -28.56 -22.88
CA THR A 250 12.18 -28.48 -24.04
C THR A 250 12.46 -27.07 -24.55
N VAL A 251 11.66 -26.07 -24.17
CA VAL A 251 11.89 -24.65 -24.52
C VAL A 251 12.94 -24.01 -23.61
N LEU A 252 13.25 -24.63 -22.47
CA LEU A 252 14.27 -24.17 -21.54
C LEU A 252 15.63 -24.76 -21.93
N ASP A 253 16.60 -23.89 -22.20
CA ASP A 253 17.98 -24.30 -22.41
C ASP A 253 18.67 -24.50 -21.05
N PHE A 254 18.57 -25.72 -20.52
CA PHE A 254 19.16 -26.09 -19.22
C PHE A 254 20.68 -26.05 -19.22
N THR A 255 21.34 -26.08 -20.38
CA THR A 255 22.81 -26.10 -20.44
C THR A 255 23.42 -24.78 -19.96
N ASN A 256 22.64 -23.69 -20.00
CA ASN A 256 23.06 -22.36 -19.56
C ASN A 256 22.48 -21.96 -18.18
N ILE A 257 21.71 -22.82 -17.52
CA ILE A 257 21.15 -22.54 -16.18
C ILE A 257 22.12 -23.06 -15.12
N THR A 258 23.13 -22.26 -14.78
CA THR A 258 24.23 -22.69 -13.90
C THR A 258 23.99 -22.42 -12.41
N GLN A 259 22.99 -21.60 -12.03
CA GLN A 259 22.78 -21.23 -10.61
C GLN A 259 21.31 -21.14 -10.20
N GLN A 260 20.50 -20.27 -10.81
CA GLN A 260 19.11 -20.03 -10.41
C GLN A 260 18.21 -19.69 -11.61
N ALA A 261 16.98 -20.22 -11.61
CA ALA A 261 15.95 -19.83 -12.57
C ALA A 261 15.21 -18.60 -12.05
N LYS A 262 15.32 -17.47 -12.76
CA LYS A 262 14.57 -16.24 -12.46
C LYS A 262 13.17 -16.35 -13.07
N LEU A 263 12.12 -16.21 -12.26
CA LEU A 263 10.76 -16.06 -12.78
C LEU A 263 10.65 -14.68 -13.46
N ARG A 264 10.64 -14.68 -14.79
CA ARG A 264 10.40 -13.47 -15.58
C ARG A 264 8.96 -13.48 -16.07
N PHE A 265 8.14 -12.73 -15.37
CA PHE A 265 6.77 -12.46 -15.79
C PHE A 265 6.80 -11.44 -16.92
N ARG A 266 6.10 -11.70 -18.02
CA ARG A 266 6.02 -10.79 -19.17
C ARG A 266 4.55 -10.47 -19.41
N HIS A 267 4.26 -9.19 -19.69
CA HIS A 267 2.93 -8.78 -20.13
C HIS A 267 2.63 -9.40 -21.51
N PRO A 268 1.41 -9.90 -21.77
CA PRO A 268 1.02 -10.36 -23.10
C PRO A 268 0.74 -9.14 -24.00
N THR A 269 1.75 -8.34 -24.31
CA THR A 269 1.69 -7.27 -25.31
C THR A 269 2.73 -7.53 -26.38
N ALA A 270 2.50 -8.62 -27.10
CA ALA A 270 2.86 -8.80 -28.50
C ALA A 270 2.33 -10.18 -28.87
N THR A 271 1.53 -10.26 -29.93
CA THR A 271 1.39 -11.48 -30.72
C THR A 271 2.79 -12.09 -30.85
N ALA A 272 2.94 -13.37 -30.53
CA ALA A 272 4.20 -14.07 -30.67
C ALA A 272 4.56 -14.16 -32.16
N THR A 273 5.03 -13.05 -32.75
CA THR A 273 5.79 -13.06 -33.99
C THR A 273 7.09 -13.77 -33.64
N SER A 274 7.13 -15.06 -34.00
CA SER A 274 8.31 -15.91 -34.13
C SER A 274 9.48 -15.54 -33.21
N LEU A 275 9.57 -16.23 -32.06
CA LEU A 275 10.79 -16.31 -31.26
C LEU A 275 11.90 -17.00 -32.08
N SER A 276 12.55 -16.23 -32.94
CA SER A 276 13.82 -16.60 -33.58
C SER A 276 14.99 -15.73 -33.10
N HIS A 277 14.83 -14.99 -32.00
CA HIS A 277 15.97 -14.35 -31.33
C HIS A 277 16.46 -15.21 -30.17
N PRO A 278 17.69 -15.76 -30.26
CA PRO A 278 18.27 -16.58 -29.22
C PRO A 278 18.50 -15.70 -27.99
N TRP A 279 18.14 -16.25 -26.84
CA TRP A 279 18.42 -15.69 -25.52
C TRP A 279 19.91 -15.37 -25.41
N THR A 280 20.30 -14.12 -25.60
CA THR A 280 21.66 -13.65 -25.33
C THR A 280 21.64 -12.41 -24.44
N ARG A 281 22.40 -12.55 -23.35
CA ARG A 281 22.79 -11.62 -22.29
C ARG A 281 21.80 -11.37 -21.15
#